data_AF-V4S7T7-F1
#
_entry.id   AF-V4S7T7-F1
#
_cell.length_a   1.000
_cell.length_b   1.000
_cell.length_c   1.000
_cell.angle_alpha   90.00
_cell.angle_beta   90.00
_cell.angle_gamma   90.00
#
_symmetry.space_group_name_H-M   'P 1'
#
loop_
_entity.id
_entity.type
_entity.pdbx_description
1 polymer ?
#
loop_
_entity_poly.entity_id
_entity_poly.type
_entity_poly.pdbx_seq_one_letter_code
_entity_poly.pdbx_strand_id
1 'polypeptide(L)'
;MGKQVSRKVQNVEDKVKDLLLQVQNGHALSKEEISSLKARKLIVPQTWKGYSVRKGPNYAPKRKKAATDLTRENLQKGDWKELEFKEYNFNAKGQPAEGGHLHPLLKVRKQLKDIFLQMGFEEMPTNNFVESSFWNFDALFQPQQHPARDSHDTFFLEEPSTTRELPEDYVERVKRVHESGGYGSRGYGYEWKREEANKNLLRTHTTAVSSRMLKALAEKPFAPKKYFSIDRVFRNEAVDRTHLAEFHQIEGLVCDRGLTLGDLIGVLHDFFSRLGMSKLRFKPAYNPYTEPSMEIFSYHEGFGKWVEVGNSGMFRPEMLLPMGLPEDVHVIAWGLSLERPTMILYGIDNIRDLFGHKVDLGLIKRNPICRLGIS
;
A
#
# COMPACT_ATOMS: atom_id res chain seq x y z
N MET A 1 21.81 58.13 0.14
CA MET A 1 21.45 59.05 1.24
C MET A 1 21.35 58.26 2.54
N GLY A 2 22.38 58.34 3.40
CA GLY A 2 22.37 57.68 4.71
C GLY A 2 21.54 58.49 5.71
N LYS A 3 20.71 57.82 6.52
CA LYS A 3 19.92 58.46 7.59
C LYS A 3 20.87 59.08 8.61
N GLN A 4 20.87 60.42 8.70
CA GLN A 4 21.57 61.17 9.76
C GLN A 4 20.96 60.81 11.12
N VAL A 5 21.80 60.37 12.05
CA VAL A 5 21.42 60.12 13.45
C VAL A 5 21.54 61.43 14.22
N SER A 6 20.42 61.98 14.69
CA SER A 6 20.40 63.19 15.53
C SER A 6 20.34 62.85 17.02
N ARG A 7 21.15 63.55 17.83
CA ARG A 7 21.18 63.38 19.30
C ARG A 7 19.86 63.85 19.93
N LYS A 8 19.16 62.95 20.63
CA LYS A 8 17.82 63.21 21.20
C LYS A 8 17.84 63.80 22.63
N VAL A 9 18.95 63.65 23.38
CA VAL A 9 19.11 64.13 24.76
C VAL A 9 20.57 64.56 25.05
N GLN A 10 20.75 65.51 25.98
CA GLN A 10 22.08 66.03 26.36
C GLN A 10 22.92 65.01 27.14
N ASN A 11 22.33 64.26 28.07
CA ASN A 11 23.01 63.22 28.86
C ASN A 11 22.28 61.88 28.71
N VAL A 12 23.04 60.79 28.62
CA VAL A 12 22.53 59.42 28.56
C VAL A 12 23.02 58.69 29.80
N GLU A 13 22.09 58.21 30.61
CA GLU A 13 22.39 57.40 31.79
C GLU A 13 22.07 55.93 31.48
N ASP A 14 23.10 55.08 31.51
CA ASP A 14 22.95 53.65 31.23
C ASP A 14 22.62 52.88 32.53
N LYS A 15 21.37 53.01 32.94
CA LYS A 15 20.83 52.34 34.13
C LYS A 15 21.00 50.81 34.07
N VAL A 16 21.10 50.22 32.88
CA VAL A 16 21.26 48.77 32.71
C VAL A 16 22.68 48.35 33.08
N LYS A 17 23.68 49.10 32.61
CA LYS A 17 25.08 48.90 32.97
C LYS A 17 25.30 49.05 34.48
N ASP A 18 24.71 50.07 35.08
CA ASP A 18 24.88 50.32 36.52
C ASP A 18 24.27 49.20 37.38
N LEU A 19 23.08 48.70 37.00
CA LEU A 19 22.45 47.56 37.66
C LEU A 19 23.29 46.28 37.52
N LEU A 20 23.92 46.03 36.37
CA LEU A 20 24.78 44.85 36.18
C LEU A 20 26.08 44.94 37.00
N LEU A 21 26.66 46.13 37.12
CA LEU A 21 27.84 46.36 37.98
C LEU A 21 27.50 46.16 39.46
N GLN A 22 26.31 46.55 39.91
CA GLN A 22 25.83 46.28 41.26
C GLN A 22 25.72 44.77 41.54
N VAL A 23 25.15 44.00 40.60
CA VAL A 23 25.05 42.52 40.70
C VAL A 23 26.44 41.88 40.76
N GLN A 24 27.39 42.35 39.94
CA GLN A 24 28.76 41.84 39.93
C GLN A 24 29.49 42.12 41.26
N ASN A 25 29.21 43.26 41.88
CA ASN A 25 29.76 43.65 43.18
C ASN A 25 28.98 43.06 44.38
N GLY A 26 28.06 42.11 44.15
CA GLY A 26 27.32 41.42 45.21
C GLY A 26 26.25 42.26 45.92
N HIS A 27 25.84 43.39 45.35
CA HIS A 27 24.77 44.22 45.91
C HIS A 27 23.39 43.64 45.57
N ALA A 28 22.44 43.74 46.50
CA ALA A 28 21.09 43.27 46.30
C ALA A 28 20.27 44.27 45.45
N LEU A 29 19.62 43.76 44.41
CA LEU A 29 18.69 44.52 43.56
C LEU A 29 17.22 44.31 44.00
N SER A 30 16.33 45.20 43.58
CA SER A 30 14.89 45.04 43.77
C SER A 30 14.33 43.87 42.94
N LYS A 31 13.16 43.34 43.32
CA LYS A 31 12.51 42.24 42.58
C LYS A 31 12.13 42.67 41.15
N GLU A 32 11.73 43.92 40.97
CA GLU A 32 11.36 44.50 39.67
C GLU A 32 12.58 44.59 38.74
N GLU A 33 13.73 45.04 39.27
CA GLU A 33 15.00 45.15 38.53
C GLU A 33 15.52 43.77 38.10
N ILE A 34 15.48 42.79 39.01
CA ILE A 34 15.86 41.40 38.71
C ILE A 34 14.97 40.80 37.62
N SER A 35 13.65 41.06 37.66
CA SER A 35 12.71 40.57 36.65
C SER A 35 13.00 41.17 35.27
N SER A 36 13.26 42.48 35.21
CA SER A 36 13.62 43.20 33.99
C SER A 36 14.93 42.69 33.38
N LEU A 37 15.97 42.49 34.18
CA LEU A 37 17.26 41.95 33.72
C LEU A 37 17.16 40.49 33.27
N LYS A 38 16.35 39.66 33.95
CA LYS A 38 16.07 38.27 33.54
C LYS A 38 15.32 38.21 32.21
N ALA A 39 14.28 39.03 32.02
CA ALA A 39 13.51 39.08 30.77
C ALA A 39 14.41 39.45 29.57
N ARG A 40 15.44 40.26 29.82
CA ARG A 40 16.45 40.67 28.83
C ARG A 40 17.64 39.72 28.70
N LYS A 41 17.64 38.59 29.41
CA LYS A 41 18.70 37.56 29.42
C LYS A 41 20.07 38.09 29.86
N LEU A 42 20.11 39.15 30.69
CA LEU A 42 21.36 39.76 31.16
C LEU A 42 21.89 39.14 32.45
N ILE A 43 21.04 38.45 33.21
CA ILE A 43 21.41 37.69 34.41
C ILE A 43 20.70 36.32 34.40
N VAL A 44 21.32 35.33 35.04
CA VAL A 44 20.75 33.98 35.19
C VAL A 44 20.81 33.58 36.67
N PRO A 45 19.70 33.10 37.27
CA PRO A 45 19.71 32.61 38.63
C PRO A 45 20.51 31.30 38.71
N GLN A 46 21.51 31.24 39.59
CA GLN A 46 22.16 29.99 39.97
C GLN A 46 21.49 29.42 41.22
N THR A 47 20.86 28.26 41.08
CA THR A 47 20.26 27.52 42.19
C THR A 47 21.21 26.46 42.70
N TRP A 48 21.53 26.52 43.99
CA TRP A 48 22.24 25.48 44.73
C TRP A 48 21.23 24.64 45.50
N LYS A 49 21.24 23.32 45.28
CA LYS A 49 20.39 22.37 46.00
C LYS A 49 21.24 21.61 47.00
N GLY A 50 21.07 21.91 48.29
CA GLY A 50 21.61 21.11 49.39
C GLY A 50 20.59 20.10 49.87
N TYR A 51 21.04 18.90 50.23
CA TYR A 51 20.20 17.88 50.86
C TYR A 51 20.65 17.68 52.31
N SER A 52 19.70 17.80 53.24
CA SER A 52 19.89 17.40 54.63
C SER A 52 19.15 16.09 54.85
N VAL A 53 19.88 14.98 54.93
CA VAL A 53 19.28 13.65 55.11
C VAL A 53 19.23 13.29 56.60
N ARG A 54 18.08 12.79 57.06
CA ARG A 54 17.88 12.29 58.43
C ARG A 54 17.38 10.84 58.38
N LYS A 55 17.60 10.10 59.47
CA LYS A 55 17.07 8.74 59.60
C LYS A 55 15.53 8.81 59.63
N GLY A 56 14.88 8.26 58.62
CA GLY A 56 13.43 8.11 58.59
C GLY A 56 12.95 6.90 59.40
N PRO A 57 11.63 6.69 59.50
CA PRO A 57 11.01 5.57 60.22
C PRO A 57 11.49 4.19 59.74
N ASN A 58 11.85 4.09 58.47
CA ASN A 58 12.29 2.84 57.81
C ASN A 58 13.83 2.69 57.75
N TYR A 59 14.58 3.47 58.52
CA TYR A 59 16.05 3.35 58.56
C TYR A 59 16.46 2.00 59.16
N ALA A 60 17.22 1.22 58.40
CA ALA A 60 17.79 -0.04 58.85
C ALA A 60 19.31 -0.09 58.54
N PRO A 61 20.15 -0.59 59.48
CA PRO A 61 21.61 -0.67 59.29
C PRO A 61 22.03 -1.69 58.22
N LYS A 62 21.15 -2.62 57.86
CA LYS A 62 21.31 -3.53 56.71
C LYS A 62 20.10 -3.39 55.79
N ARG A 63 20.34 -3.29 54.49
CA ARG A 63 19.29 -3.22 53.48
C ARG A 63 18.52 -4.54 53.46
N LYS A 64 17.24 -4.52 53.84
CA LYS A 64 16.34 -5.67 53.63
C LYS A 64 16.16 -5.86 52.12
N LYS A 65 16.32 -7.09 51.62
CA LYS A 65 16.00 -7.43 50.23
C LYS A 65 14.53 -7.78 50.15
N ALA A 66 13.74 -6.92 49.53
CA ALA A 66 12.35 -7.23 49.22
C ALA A 66 12.28 -8.37 48.18
N ALA A 67 11.29 -9.24 48.31
CA ALA A 67 11.00 -10.27 47.30
C ALA A 67 10.52 -9.60 46.01
N THR A 68 10.94 -10.12 44.85
CA THR A 68 10.54 -9.58 43.54
C THR A 68 9.25 -10.22 43.02
N ASP A 69 9.17 -11.54 43.11
CA ASP A 69 8.05 -12.33 42.61
C ASP A 69 7.62 -13.36 43.66
N LEU A 70 6.35 -13.74 43.62
CA LEU A 70 5.78 -14.80 44.44
C LEU A 70 6.13 -16.15 43.81
N THR A 71 6.87 -17.00 44.52
CA THR A 71 7.20 -18.34 44.01
C THR A 71 6.25 -19.43 44.53
N ARG A 72 6.29 -20.58 43.87
CA ARG A 72 5.53 -21.77 44.28
C ARG A 72 5.93 -22.22 45.70
N GLU A 73 7.21 -22.15 46.04
CA GLU A 73 7.74 -22.54 47.35
C GLU A 73 7.24 -21.61 48.44
N ASN A 74 7.11 -20.30 48.16
CA ASN A 74 6.56 -19.36 49.11
C ASN A 74 5.09 -19.68 49.44
N LEU A 75 4.31 -20.02 48.40
CA LEU A 75 2.91 -20.44 48.57
C LEU A 75 2.79 -21.73 49.39
N GLN A 76 3.69 -22.70 49.16
CA GLN A 76 3.70 -23.97 49.89
C GLN A 76 4.10 -23.82 51.36
N LYS A 77 5.03 -22.90 51.68
CA LYS A 77 5.51 -22.65 53.06
C LYS A 77 4.65 -21.66 53.83
N GLY A 78 3.83 -20.85 53.15
CA GLY A 78 3.02 -19.81 53.76
C GLY A 78 3.80 -18.55 54.20
N ASP A 79 5.10 -18.47 53.88
CA ASP A 79 5.98 -17.36 54.25
C ASP A 79 5.71 -16.07 53.43
N TRP A 80 4.94 -16.17 52.34
CA TRP A 80 4.50 -15.03 51.52
C TRP A 80 3.70 -13.98 52.30
N LYS A 81 3.09 -14.35 53.44
CA LYS A 81 2.36 -13.41 54.31
C LYS A 81 3.26 -12.42 55.04
N GLU A 82 4.51 -12.82 55.29
CA GLU A 82 5.50 -12.05 56.05
C GLU A 82 6.57 -11.42 55.13
N LEU A 83 6.55 -11.73 53.83
CA LEU A 83 7.48 -11.20 52.84
C LEU A 83 7.10 -9.77 52.43
N GLU A 84 8.09 -8.87 52.48
CA GLU A 84 7.97 -7.52 51.92
C GLU A 84 8.29 -7.59 50.41
N PHE A 85 7.31 -7.30 49.56
CA PHE A 85 7.47 -7.32 48.11
C PHE A 85 7.86 -5.95 47.56
N LYS A 86 8.69 -5.94 46.52
CA LYS A 86 8.99 -4.73 45.78
C LYS A 86 7.73 -4.28 45.03
N GLU A 87 7.39 -2.99 45.11
CA GLU A 87 6.27 -2.45 44.34
C GLU A 87 6.45 -2.68 42.83
N TYR A 88 5.39 -3.17 42.20
CA TYR A 88 5.37 -3.40 40.76
C TYR A 88 5.18 -2.06 40.04
N ASN A 89 6.06 -1.77 39.08
CA ASN A 89 5.94 -0.53 38.30
C ASN A 89 4.88 -0.68 37.20
N PHE A 90 3.63 -0.37 37.53
CA PHE A 90 2.51 -0.37 36.57
C PHE A 90 2.63 0.68 35.45
N ASN A 91 3.58 1.61 35.54
CA ASN A 91 3.85 2.58 34.47
C ASN A 91 4.83 2.05 33.41
N ALA A 92 5.46 0.89 33.63
CA ALA A 92 6.32 0.25 32.64
C ALA A 92 5.49 -0.58 31.65
N LYS A 93 5.94 -0.65 30.39
CA LYS A 93 5.38 -1.62 29.44
C LYS A 93 5.72 -3.02 29.92
N GLY A 94 4.72 -3.90 29.93
CA GLY A 94 4.92 -5.33 30.18
C GLY A 94 5.79 -5.97 29.10
N GLN A 95 6.27 -7.19 29.37
CA GLN A 95 6.98 -7.95 28.36
C GLN A 95 6.03 -8.29 27.20
N PRO A 96 6.41 -8.01 25.94
CA PRO A 96 5.59 -8.37 24.80
C PRO A 96 5.48 -9.89 24.69
N ALA A 97 4.28 -10.39 24.42
CA ALA A 97 4.07 -11.80 24.15
C ALA A 97 4.73 -12.19 22.80
N GLU A 98 5.50 -13.26 22.79
CA GLU A 98 6.05 -13.82 21.55
C GLU A 98 5.00 -14.68 20.85
N GLY A 99 4.89 -14.55 19.53
CA GLY A 99 3.92 -15.28 18.72
C GLY A 99 4.24 -15.24 17.22
N GLY A 100 3.47 -15.99 16.44
CA GLY A 100 3.59 -15.96 14.98
C GLY A 100 3.12 -14.62 14.40
N HIS A 101 3.73 -14.17 13.31
CA HIS A 101 3.37 -12.92 12.64
C HIS A 101 3.08 -13.17 11.15
N LEU A 102 2.01 -12.56 10.65
CA LEU A 102 1.68 -12.56 9.23
C LEU A 102 2.25 -11.31 8.55
N HIS A 103 2.73 -11.49 7.32
CA HIS A 103 3.25 -10.38 6.52
C HIS A 103 2.14 -9.33 6.23
N PRO A 104 2.41 -8.02 6.37
CA PRO A 104 1.40 -6.97 6.18
C PRO A 104 0.66 -7.05 4.83
N LEU A 105 1.41 -7.20 3.73
CA LEU A 105 0.86 -7.38 2.38
C LEU A 105 -0.11 -8.57 2.29
N LEU A 106 0.18 -9.68 2.98
CA LEU A 106 -0.67 -10.88 2.96
C LEU A 106 -1.92 -10.71 3.84
N LYS A 107 -1.85 -9.90 4.91
CA LYS A 107 -3.04 -9.50 5.68
C LYS A 107 -4.01 -8.69 4.81
N VAL A 108 -3.49 -7.74 4.02
CA VAL A 108 -4.29 -6.95 3.07
C VAL A 108 -4.86 -7.83 1.96
N ARG A 109 -4.05 -8.73 1.38
CA ARG A 109 -4.52 -9.72 0.39
C ARG A 109 -5.72 -10.53 0.91
N LYS A 110 -5.65 -10.99 2.16
CA LYS A 110 -6.74 -11.74 2.79
C LYS A 110 -8.02 -10.90 2.89
N GLN A 111 -7.93 -9.68 3.40
CA GLN A 111 -9.07 -8.76 3.52
C GLN A 111 -9.72 -8.45 2.16
N LEU A 112 -8.92 -8.20 1.13
CA LEU A 112 -9.43 -7.98 -0.23
C LEU A 112 -10.11 -9.22 -0.81
N LYS A 113 -9.54 -10.41 -0.57
CA LYS A 113 -10.17 -11.67 -0.95
C LYS A 113 -11.54 -11.83 -0.27
N ASP A 114 -11.63 -11.54 1.02
CA ASP A 114 -12.89 -11.60 1.77
C ASP A 114 -13.93 -10.61 1.18
N ILE A 115 -13.52 -9.40 0.77
CA ILE A 115 -14.40 -8.43 0.09
C ILE A 115 -14.95 -8.99 -1.23
N PHE A 116 -14.10 -9.55 -2.09
CA PHE A 116 -14.54 -10.16 -3.34
C PHE A 116 -15.53 -11.31 -3.11
N LEU A 117 -15.25 -12.19 -2.15
CA LEU A 117 -16.12 -13.30 -1.79
C LEU A 117 -17.49 -12.80 -1.29
N GLN A 118 -17.52 -11.75 -0.47
CA GLN A 118 -18.77 -11.12 -0.01
C GLN A 118 -19.57 -10.46 -1.14
N MET A 119 -18.90 -10.00 -2.21
CA MET A 119 -19.54 -9.47 -3.42
C MET A 119 -19.99 -10.57 -4.40
N GLY A 120 -19.78 -11.84 -4.06
CA GLY A 120 -20.17 -13.00 -4.86
C GLY A 120 -19.21 -13.31 -6.02
N PHE A 121 -17.95 -12.90 -5.92
CA PHE A 121 -16.93 -13.23 -6.92
C PHE A 121 -16.29 -14.58 -6.64
N GLU A 122 -15.97 -15.30 -7.71
CA GLU A 122 -15.26 -16.59 -7.70
C GLU A 122 -13.76 -16.36 -7.98
N GLU A 123 -12.89 -16.98 -7.18
CA GLU A 123 -11.44 -16.82 -7.34
C GLU A 123 -10.93 -17.63 -8.54
N MET A 124 -10.23 -16.97 -9.46
CA MET A 124 -9.60 -17.62 -10.60
C MET A 124 -8.29 -18.33 -10.21
N PRO A 125 -7.99 -19.50 -10.78
CA PRO A 125 -6.70 -20.16 -10.60
C PRO A 125 -5.60 -19.39 -11.35
N THR A 126 -4.61 -18.89 -10.62
CA THR A 126 -3.47 -18.12 -11.16
C THR A 126 -2.14 -18.87 -11.07
N ASN A 127 -2.18 -20.20 -11.05
CA ASN A 127 -1.03 -21.10 -10.84
C ASN A 127 -0.09 -21.21 -12.04
N ASN A 128 0.20 -20.09 -12.70
CA ASN A 128 1.06 -19.94 -13.88
C ASN A 128 1.77 -18.57 -13.86
N PHE A 129 3.06 -18.54 -13.53
CA PHE A 129 3.87 -17.33 -13.69
C PHE A 129 4.33 -17.14 -15.14
N VAL A 130 4.64 -18.25 -15.80
CA VAL A 130 4.95 -18.27 -17.23
C VAL A 130 3.65 -18.28 -18.01
N GLU A 131 3.57 -17.40 -18.99
CA GLU A 131 2.44 -17.30 -19.91
C GLU A 131 2.95 -17.21 -21.35
N SER A 132 2.17 -17.69 -22.31
CA SER A 132 2.50 -17.44 -23.72
C SER A 132 2.13 -16.01 -24.10
N SER A 133 2.88 -15.43 -25.03
CA SER A 133 2.59 -14.10 -25.58
C SER A 133 1.20 -14.04 -26.21
N PHE A 134 0.72 -15.17 -26.73
CA PHE A 134 -0.66 -15.32 -27.16
C PHE A 134 -1.66 -14.95 -26.05
N TRP A 135 -1.62 -15.63 -24.90
CA TRP A 135 -2.58 -15.40 -23.82
C TRP A 135 -2.35 -14.07 -23.09
N ASN A 136 -1.09 -13.65 -23.00
CA ASN A 136 -0.75 -12.40 -22.33
C ASN A 136 -1.05 -11.16 -23.17
N PHE A 137 -1.07 -11.25 -24.51
CA PHE A 137 -1.26 -10.07 -25.37
C PHE A 137 -2.28 -10.30 -26.49
N ASP A 138 -2.04 -11.28 -27.36
CA ASP A 138 -2.82 -11.44 -28.60
C ASP A 138 -4.30 -11.76 -28.32
N ALA A 139 -4.57 -12.63 -27.34
CA ALA A 139 -5.91 -13.02 -26.89
C ALA A 139 -6.69 -11.86 -26.25
N LEU A 140 -5.99 -10.80 -25.83
CA LEU A 140 -6.59 -9.57 -25.33
C LEU A 140 -6.85 -8.56 -26.45
N PHE A 141 -6.59 -8.90 -27.71
CA PHE A 141 -6.64 -7.94 -28.81
C PHE A 141 -5.61 -6.79 -28.66
N GLN A 142 -4.48 -7.05 -28.00
CA GLN A 142 -3.34 -6.13 -27.97
C GLN A 142 -2.40 -6.40 -29.16
N PRO A 143 -2.08 -5.40 -30.00
CA PRO A 143 -1.35 -5.65 -31.25
C PRO A 143 0.11 -6.08 -31.00
N GLN A 144 0.68 -6.85 -31.92
CA GLN A 144 2.06 -7.37 -31.80
C GLN A 144 3.14 -6.28 -31.79
N GLN A 145 2.84 -5.12 -32.35
CA GLN A 145 3.75 -3.97 -32.41
C GLN A 145 3.66 -3.07 -31.16
N HIS A 146 2.84 -3.45 -30.17
CA HIS A 146 2.63 -2.64 -28.98
C HIS A 146 3.91 -2.53 -28.13
N PRO A 147 4.30 -1.33 -27.65
CA PRO A 147 5.57 -1.12 -26.93
C PRO A 147 5.70 -2.01 -25.69
N ALA A 148 4.60 -2.25 -24.95
CA ALA A 148 4.61 -3.15 -23.79
C ALA A 148 5.07 -4.60 -24.10
N ARG A 149 5.16 -5.01 -25.38
CA ARG A 149 5.70 -6.31 -25.80
C ARG A 149 7.20 -6.27 -26.06
N ASP A 150 7.86 -5.14 -25.91
CA ASP A 150 9.30 -5.02 -26.04
C ASP A 150 10.00 -5.71 -24.86
N SER A 151 11.18 -6.27 -25.13
CA SER A 151 12.15 -6.75 -24.14
C SER A 151 12.48 -5.73 -23.04
N HIS A 152 12.37 -4.44 -23.32
CA HIS A 152 12.54 -3.38 -22.34
C HIS A 152 11.41 -3.32 -21.29
N ASP A 153 10.21 -3.81 -21.60
CA ASP A 153 9.05 -3.77 -20.70
C ASP A 153 8.67 -5.17 -20.16
N THR A 154 9.01 -6.23 -20.89
CA THR A 154 8.58 -7.61 -20.61
C THR A 154 9.75 -8.58 -20.46
N PHE A 155 9.69 -9.43 -19.44
CA PHE A 155 10.63 -10.55 -19.27
C PHE A 155 10.25 -11.74 -20.15
N PHE A 156 10.90 -11.90 -21.29
CA PHE A 156 10.81 -13.10 -22.12
C PHE A 156 11.69 -14.23 -21.57
N LEU A 157 11.26 -15.48 -21.79
CA LEU A 157 12.02 -16.64 -21.38
C LEU A 157 13.04 -17.07 -22.43
N GLU A 158 14.22 -17.46 -21.96
CA GLU A 158 15.19 -18.21 -22.77
C GLU A 158 14.84 -19.71 -22.77
N GLU A 159 14.41 -20.26 -21.62
CA GLU A 159 14.00 -21.67 -21.49
C GLU A 159 12.84 -21.85 -20.49
N PRO A 160 11.69 -22.43 -20.90
CA PRO A 160 11.30 -22.73 -22.28
C PRO A 160 10.93 -21.44 -23.04
N SER A 161 11.62 -21.12 -24.13
CA SER A 161 11.38 -19.91 -24.94
C SER A 161 10.06 -19.90 -25.70
N THR A 162 9.51 -21.07 -26.03
CA THR A 162 8.28 -21.20 -26.80
C THR A 162 7.27 -22.09 -26.09
N THR A 163 5.99 -21.75 -26.25
CA THR A 163 4.88 -22.55 -25.76
C THR A 163 4.71 -23.81 -26.60
N ARG A 164 4.28 -24.91 -25.98
CA ARG A 164 4.13 -26.21 -26.65
C ARG A 164 2.80 -26.33 -27.37
N GLU A 165 1.73 -25.79 -26.79
CA GLU A 165 0.36 -26.00 -27.26
C GLU A 165 -0.45 -24.70 -27.12
N LEU A 166 -1.21 -24.39 -28.16
CA LEU A 166 -2.23 -23.34 -28.17
C LEU A 166 -3.52 -23.90 -28.80
N PRO A 167 -4.70 -23.34 -28.46
CA PRO A 167 -5.95 -23.74 -29.07
C PRO A 167 -6.02 -23.23 -30.53
N GLU A 168 -5.59 -24.05 -31.48
CA GLU A 168 -5.39 -23.66 -32.89
C GLU A 168 -6.61 -22.96 -33.51
N ASP A 169 -7.81 -23.50 -33.32
CA ASP A 169 -9.05 -22.88 -33.84
C ASP A 169 -9.26 -21.46 -33.30
N TYR A 170 -8.90 -21.22 -32.03
CA TYR A 170 -9.01 -19.90 -31.42
C TYR A 170 -7.89 -18.98 -31.90
N VAL A 171 -6.66 -19.49 -32.05
CA VAL A 171 -5.53 -18.73 -32.59
C VAL A 171 -5.83 -18.22 -34.00
N GLU A 172 -6.40 -19.04 -34.88
CA GLU A 172 -6.77 -18.63 -36.24
C GLU A 172 -7.85 -17.55 -36.26
N ARG A 173 -8.84 -17.62 -35.34
CA ARG A 173 -9.83 -16.54 -35.19
C ARG A 173 -9.21 -15.25 -34.69
N VAL A 174 -8.30 -15.32 -33.71
CA VAL A 174 -7.57 -14.15 -33.20
C VAL A 174 -6.73 -13.54 -34.32
N LYS A 175 -5.93 -14.35 -35.02
CA LYS A 175 -5.13 -13.92 -36.18
C LYS A 175 -5.99 -13.15 -37.18
N ARG A 176 -7.10 -13.73 -37.63
CA ARG A 176 -8.01 -13.10 -38.60
C ARG A 176 -8.50 -11.73 -38.13
N VAL A 177 -8.95 -11.63 -36.88
CA VAL A 177 -9.48 -10.38 -36.29
C VAL A 177 -8.40 -9.32 -36.14
N HIS A 178 -7.17 -9.70 -35.78
CA HIS A 178 -6.03 -8.78 -35.71
C HIS A 178 -5.63 -8.26 -37.10
N GLU A 179 -5.50 -9.13 -38.10
CA GLU A 179 -5.01 -8.75 -39.43
C GLU A 179 -6.06 -7.99 -40.25
N SER A 180 -7.22 -8.63 -40.43
CA SER A 180 -8.24 -8.24 -41.41
C SER A 180 -9.52 -7.70 -40.80
N GLY A 181 -9.63 -7.75 -39.46
CA GLY A 181 -10.85 -7.41 -38.75
C GLY A 181 -11.89 -8.53 -38.76
N GLY A 182 -13.07 -8.19 -38.27
CA GLY A 182 -14.15 -9.13 -37.98
C GLY A 182 -15.06 -8.57 -36.88
N TYR A 183 -16.27 -9.12 -36.78
CA TYR A 183 -17.22 -8.74 -35.74
C TYR A 183 -17.52 -7.23 -35.66
N GLY A 184 -17.62 -6.56 -36.82
CA GLY A 184 -17.84 -5.11 -36.91
C GLY A 184 -16.58 -4.26 -36.79
N SER A 185 -15.43 -4.85 -36.47
CA SER A 185 -14.13 -4.17 -36.41
C SER A 185 -13.34 -4.28 -37.71
N ARG A 186 -12.49 -3.27 -37.98
CA ARG A 186 -11.55 -3.26 -39.10
C ARG A 186 -10.24 -3.99 -38.80
N GLY A 187 -10.04 -4.46 -37.56
CA GLY A 187 -8.76 -5.01 -37.11
C GLY A 187 -7.67 -3.94 -37.06
N TYR A 188 -6.42 -4.38 -36.96
CA TYR A 188 -5.25 -3.50 -36.92
C TYR A 188 -4.56 -3.32 -38.28
N GLY A 189 -4.86 -4.17 -39.28
CA GLY A 189 -4.32 -4.01 -40.63
C GLY A 189 -2.81 -4.30 -40.74
N TYR A 190 -2.31 -5.29 -40.01
CA TYR A 190 -0.92 -5.75 -40.08
C TYR A 190 -0.84 -7.27 -40.27
N GLU A 191 0.34 -7.79 -40.59
CA GLU A 191 0.60 -9.24 -40.66
C GLU A 191 0.89 -9.82 -39.27
N TRP A 192 0.01 -10.71 -38.80
CA TRP A 192 0.13 -11.33 -37.48
C TRP A 192 1.05 -12.54 -37.56
N LYS A 193 2.10 -12.55 -36.74
CA LYS A 193 3.16 -13.56 -36.75
C LYS A 193 2.94 -14.60 -35.66
N ARG A 194 2.91 -15.87 -36.04
CA ARG A 194 2.70 -16.98 -35.10
C ARG A 194 3.87 -17.14 -34.12
N GLU A 195 5.07 -16.87 -34.60
CA GLU A 195 6.31 -16.96 -33.84
C GLU A 195 6.28 -16.01 -32.64
N GLU A 196 5.74 -14.80 -32.81
CA GLU A 196 5.59 -13.82 -31.73
C GLU A 196 4.60 -14.27 -30.66
N ALA A 197 3.52 -14.93 -31.05
CA ALA A 197 2.51 -15.44 -30.13
C ALA A 197 3.00 -16.68 -29.34
N ASN A 198 3.91 -17.45 -29.94
CA ASN A 198 4.49 -18.64 -29.32
C ASN A 198 5.52 -18.32 -28.23
N LYS A 199 6.12 -17.12 -28.21
CA LYS A 199 7.13 -16.74 -27.21
C LYS A 199 6.56 -16.80 -25.80
N ASN A 200 7.24 -17.47 -24.88
CA ASN A 200 6.89 -17.45 -23.46
C ASN A 200 7.52 -16.24 -22.76
N LEU A 201 6.81 -15.76 -21.75
CA LEU A 201 7.19 -14.64 -20.91
C LEU A 201 6.76 -14.88 -19.47
N LEU A 202 7.27 -14.07 -18.54
CA LEU A 202 6.65 -13.92 -17.23
C LEU A 202 5.45 -12.99 -17.36
N ARG A 203 4.27 -13.43 -16.91
CA ARG A 203 3.01 -12.68 -17.08
C ARG A 203 3.14 -11.23 -16.60
N THR A 204 2.70 -10.29 -17.43
CA THR A 204 2.84 -8.85 -17.14
C THR A 204 1.66 -8.27 -16.37
N HIS A 205 0.53 -8.99 -16.40
CA HIS A 205 -0.73 -8.65 -15.74
C HIS A 205 -1.62 -9.90 -15.59
N THR A 206 -2.50 -9.89 -14.60
CA THR A 206 -3.45 -10.99 -14.34
C THR A 206 -4.53 -11.15 -15.41
N THR A 207 -4.67 -10.17 -16.31
CA THR A 207 -5.66 -10.17 -17.40
C THR A 207 -5.47 -11.33 -18.38
N ALA A 208 -4.26 -11.86 -18.45
CA ALA A 208 -4.00 -13.10 -19.17
C ALA A 208 -4.80 -14.29 -18.60
N VAL A 209 -4.90 -14.40 -17.27
CA VAL A 209 -5.70 -15.43 -16.59
C VAL A 209 -7.19 -15.21 -16.87
N SER A 210 -7.64 -13.95 -16.83
CA SER A 210 -9.01 -13.58 -17.19
C SER A 210 -9.38 -14.02 -18.60
N SER A 211 -8.48 -13.86 -19.57
CA SER A 211 -8.71 -14.32 -20.95
C SER A 211 -8.86 -15.83 -21.06
N ARG A 212 -8.06 -16.61 -20.31
CA ARG A 212 -8.18 -18.07 -20.24
C ARG A 212 -9.52 -18.48 -19.63
N MET A 213 -9.92 -17.83 -18.55
CA MET A 213 -11.19 -18.11 -17.87
C MET A 213 -12.40 -17.77 -18.77
N LEU A 214 -12.36 -16.65 -19.47
CA LEU A 214 -13.41 -16.26 -20.42
C LEU A 214 -13.48 -17.21 -21.62
N LYS A 215 -12.32 -17.67 -22.15
CA LYS A 215 -12.31 -18.67 -23.21
C LYS A 215 -12.91 -20.01 -22.75
N ALA A 216 -12.57 -20.45 -21.54
CA ALA A 216 -13.13 -21.68 -20.96
C ALA A 216 -14.64 -21.54 -20.67
N LEU A 217 -15.11 -20.34 -20.30
CA LEU A 217 -16.53 -20.05 -20.15
C LEU A 217 -17.27 -20.15 -21.50
N ALA A 218 -16.66 -19.68 -22.58
CA ALA A 218 -17.22 -19.71 -23.93
C ALA A 218 -17.38 -21.12 -24.52
N GLU A 219 -16.74 -22.14 -23.93
CA GLU A 219 -16.87 -23.55 -24.35
C GLU A 219 -18.12 -24.24 -23.78
N LYS A 220 -18.85 -23.56 -22.90
CA LYS A 220 -20.05 -24.07 -22.23
C LYS A 220 -21.26 -23.19 -22.57
N PRO A 221 -22.49 -23.69 -22.37
CA PRO A 221 -23.66 -22.82 -22.39
C PRO A 221 -23.46 -21.63 -21.47
N PHE A 222 -23.70 -20.42 -22.00
CA PHE A 222 -23.39 -19.19 -21.29
C PHE A 222 -24.12 -19.11 -19.95
N ALA A 223 -23.38 -18.81 -18.89
CA ALA A 223 -23.89 -18.47 -17.58
C ALA A 223 -23.15 -17.23 -17.05
N PRO A 224 -23.85 -16.27 -16.42
CA PRO A 224 -23.21 -15.09 -15.85
C PRO A 224 -22.17 -15.46 -14.79
N LYS A 225 -21.05 -14.76 -14.79
CA LYS A 225 -19.93 -15.02 -13.88
C LYS A 225 -19.29 -13.75 -13.36
N LYS A 226 -18.84 -13.81 -12.11
CA LYS A 226 -18.03 -12.80 -11.44
C LYS A 226 -16.73 -13.47 -11.04
N TYR A 227 -15.60 -12.99 -11.56
CA TYR A 227 -14.29 -13.59 -11.32
C TYR A 227 -13.33 -12.58 -10.72
N PHE A 228 -12.46 -13.03 -9.83
CA PHE A 228 -11.37 -12.20 -9.33
C PHE A 228 -10.07 -12.99 -9.22
N SER A 229 -8.95 -12.28 -9.23
CA SER A 229 -7.66 -12.85 -8.83
C SER A 229 -6.80 -11.83 -8.10
N ILE A 230 -5.93 -12.33 -7.23
CA ILE A 230 -4.89 -11.53 -6.59
C ILE A 230 -3.60 -12.31 -6.66
N ASP A 231 -2.71 -11.92 -7.56
CA ASP A 231 -1.46 -12.64 -7.74
C ASP A 231 -0.33 -11.80 -8.33
N ARG A 232 0.88 -12.36 -8.29
CA ARG A 232 2.12 -11.69 -8.69
C ARG A 232 2.26 -11.57 -10.20
N VAL A 233 2.69 -10.41 -10.67
CA VAL A 233 2.98 -10.10 -12.07
C VAL A 233 4.39 -9.51 -12.18
N PHE A 234 4.95 -9.55 -13.38
CA PHE A 234 6.35 -9.23 -13.63
C PHE A 234 6.47 -8.20 -14.76
N ARG A 235 7.25 -7.15 -14.54
CA ARG A 235 7.50 -6.11 -15.54
C ARG A 235 8.98 -5.75 -15.51
N ASN A 236 9.59 -5.60 -16.68
CA ASN A 236 11.00 -5.23 -16.79
C ASN A 236 11.21 -3.72 -16.60
N GLU A 237 10.55 -3.16 -15.58
CA GLU A 237 10.68 -1.77 -15.22
C GLU A 237 11.87 -1.58 -14.28
N ALA A 238 12.54 -0.42 -14.38
CA ALA A 238 13.64 -0.08 -13.48
C ALA A 238 13.13 -0.02 -12.03
N VAL A 239 13.76 -0.79 -11.14
CA VAL A 239 13.37 -0.82 -9.72
C VAL A 239 13.69 0.51 -9.05
N ASP A 240 12.67 1.16 -8.50
CA ASP A 240 12.80 2.44 -7.80
C ASP A 240 12.05 2.41 -6.44
N ARG A 241 11.66 3.59 -5.91
CA ARG A 241 10.94 3.70 -4.62
C ARG A 241 9.45 3.30 -4.72
N THR A 242 8.91 3.29 -5.93
CA THR A 242 7.49 3.13 -6.27
C THR A 242 7.21 1.94 -7.19
N HIS A 243 8.22 1.46 -7.92
CA HIS A 243 8.13 0.38 -8.90
C HIS A 243 9.06 -0.78 -8.50
N LEU A 244 8.52 -1.99 -8.60
CA LEU A 244 9.26 -3.24 -8.44
C LEU A 244 9.14 -4.02 -9.74
N ALA A 245 10.17 -4.81 -10.07
CA ALA A 245 10.14 -5.73 -11.21
C ALA A 245 9.08 -6.84 -11.04
N GLU A 246 8.68 -7.11 -9.79
CA GLU A 246 7.58 -8.01 -9.45
C GLU A 246 6.70 -7.39 -8.36
N PHE A 247 5.38 -7.47 -8.53
CA PHE A 247 4.39 -6.94 -7.58
C PHE A 247 3.06 -7.70 -7.73
N HIS A 248 2.09 -7.49 -6.84
CA HIS A 248 0.81 -8.19 -6.89
C HIS A 248 -0.25 -7.31 -7.53
N GLN A 249 -0.89 -7.85 -8.56
CA GLN A 249 -2.05 -7.24 -9.20
C GLN A 249 -3.32 -7.90 -8.66
N ILE A 250 -4.30 -7.07 -8.35
CA ILE A 250 -5.67 -7.43 -8.06
C ILE A 250 -6.48 -7.17 -9.31
N GLU A 251 -7.33 -8.11 -9.70
CA GLU A 251 -8.22 -7.96 -10.83
C GLU A 251 -9.59 -8.53 -10.51
N GLY A 252 -10.63 -7.80 -10.89
CA GLY A 252 -12.02 -8.24 -10.83
C GLY A 252 -12.67 -8.08 -12.19
N LEU A 253 -13.54 -9.01 -12.57
CA LEU A 253 -14.37 -8.92 -13.77
C LEU A 253 -15.76 -9.49 -13.56
N VAL A 254 -16.73 -8.93 -14.29
CA VAL A 254 -18.12 -9.41 -14.34
C VAL A 254 -18.48 -9.62 -15.80
N CYS A 255 -18.99 -10.81 -16.11
CA CYS A 255 -19.42 -11.23 -17.44
C CYS A 255 -20.92 -11.55 -17.37
N ASP A 256 -21.74 -10.74 -18.04
CA ASP A 256 -23.19 -10.88 -18.07
C ASP A 256 -23.78 -10.24 -19.34
N ARG A 257 -25.06 -10.49 -19.61
CA ARG A 257 -25.77 -9.91 -20.75
C ARG A 257 -26.11 -8.45 -20.49
N GLY A 258 -25.84 -7.59 -21.48
CA GLY A 258 -26.28 -6.20 -21.45
C GLY A 258 -25.59 -5.30 -20.42
N LEU A 259 -24.43 -5.68 -19.88
CA LEU A 259 -23.67 -4.79 -18.99
C LEU A 259 -23.28 -3.50 -19.69
N THR A 260 -23.33 -2.41 -18.94
CA THR A 260 -23.03 -1.04 -19.39
C THR A 260 -21.90 -0.42 -18.58
N LEU A 261 -21.45 0.76 -19.01
CA LEU A 261 -20.49 1.55 -18.24
C LEU A 261 -21.03 1.94 -16.84
N GLY A 262 -22.36 2.12 -16.72
CA GLY A 262 -23.02 2.40 -15.45
C GLY A 262 -22.89 1.25 -14.45
N ASP A 263 -22.98 0.01 -14.93
CA ASP A 263 -22.79 -1.18 -14.10
C ASP A 263 -21.35 -1.29 -13.59
N LEU A 264 -20.37 -0.98 -14.45
CA LEU A 264 -18.97 -0.90 -14.03
C LEU A 264 -18.78 0.14 -12.92
N ILE A 265 -19.29 1.35 -13.11
CA ILE A 265 -19.22 2.41 -12.10
C ILE A 265 -19.90 1.98 -10.80
N GLY A 266 -21.07 1.34 -10.87
CA GLY A 266 -21.80 0.82 -9.71
C GLY A 266 -21.01 -0.23 -8.92
N VAL A 267 -20.42 -1.21 -9.61
CA VAL A 267 -19.58 -2.24 -8.99
C VAL A 267 -18.34 -1.63 -8.34
N LEU A 268 -17.71 -0.65 -9.00
CA LEU A 268 -16.55 0.07 -8.44
C LEU A 268 -16.92 0.86 -7.18
N HIS A 269 -18.07 1.55 -7.17
CA HIS A 269 -18.56 2.21 -5.95
C HIS A 269 -18.76 1.23 -4.80
N ASP A 270 -19.39 0.07 -5.02
CA ASP A 270 -19.57 -0.94 -3.97
C ASP A 270 -18.21 -1.46 -3.50
N PHE A 271 -17.32 -1.85 -4.42
CA PHE A 271 -15.99 -2.39 -4.11
C PHE A 271 -15.14 -1.42 -3.29
N PHE A 272 -15.01 -0.16 -3.74
CA PHE A 272 -14.18 0.83 -3.05
C PHE A 272 -14.83 1.33 -1.75
N SER A 273 -16.16 1.36 -1.65
CA SER A 273 -16.83 1.70 -0.38
C SER A 273 -16.49 0.70 0.73
N ARG A 274 -16.42 -0.61 0.39
CA ARG A 274 -15.96 -1.68 1.28
C ARG A 274 -14.48 -1.58 1.64
N LEU A 275 -13.68 -0.84 0.87
CA LEU A 275 -12.30 -0.50 1.23
C LEU A 275 -12.17 0.76 2.07
N GLY A 276 -13.29 1.44 2.40
CA GLY A 276 -13.29 2.73 3.09
C GLY A 276 -13.02 3.93 2.18
N MET A 277 -13.14 3.75 0.86
CA MET A 277 -12.91 4.78 -0.16
C MET A 277 -14.24 5.16 -0.85
N SER A 278 -14.99 6.10 -0.28
CA SER A 278 -16.31 6.49 -0.79
C SER A 278 -16.28 7.60 -1.85
N LYS A 279 -15.23 8.42 -1.88
CA LYS A 279 -15.09 9.56 -2.80
C LYS A 279 -14.36 9.14 -4.08
N LEU A 280 -15.11 8.69 -5.08
CA LEU A 280 -14.55 8.28 -6.38
C LEU A 280 -14.77 9.32 -7.48
N ARG A 281 -13.82 9.37 -8.42
CA ARG A 281 -13.92 10.05 -9.72
C ARG A 281 -13.36 9.14 -10.80
N PHE A 282 -13.91 9.27 -11.99
CA PHE A 282 -13.49 8.49 -13.16
C PHE A 282 -12.98 9.44 -14.23
N LYS A 283 -11.86 9.07 -14.86
CA LYS A 283 -11.26 9.82 -15.96
C LYS A 283 -11.17 8.88 -17.17
N PRO A 284 -11.65 9.28 -18.37
CA PRO A 284 -11.45 8.48 -19.58
C PRO A 284 -9.97 8.14 -19.79
N ALA A 285 -9.73 6.89 -20.15
CA ALA A 285 -8.40 6.35 -20.36
C ALA A 285 -8.36 5.53 -21.64
N TYR A 286 -7.22 4.92 -21.94
CA TYR A 286 -7.04 4.00 -23.05
C TYR A 286 -6.37 2.73 -22.54
N ASN A 287 -6.99 1.57 -22.78
CA ASN A 287 -6.30 0.30 -22.78
C ASN A 287 -6.62 -0.43 -24.10
N PRO A 288 -5.66 -1.17 -24.69
CA PRO A 288 -5.87 -1.84 -25.99
C PRO A 288 -7.07 -2.80 -25.99
N TYR A 289 -7.36 -3.40 -24.85
CA TYR A 289 -8.35 -4.46 -24.68
C TYR A 289 -9.69 -3.98 -24.09
N THR A 290 -9.85 -2.69 -23.81
CA THR A 290 -11.13 -2.13 -23.30
C THR A 290 -11.63 -0.94 -24.09
N GLU A 291 -12.94 -0.88 -24.33
CA GLU A 291 -13.64 0.25 -24.93
C GLU A 291 -15.11 0.24 -24.44
N PRO A 292 -15.55 1.23 -23.65
CA PRO A 292 -14.79 2.35 -23.06
C PRO A 292 -13.83 1.92 -21.93
N SER A 293 -12.85 2.78 -21.64
CA SER A 293 -11.87 2.62 -20.54
C SER A 293 -11.86 3.82 -19.59
N MET A 294 -11.58 3.60 -18.30
CA MET A 294 -11.46 4.67 -17.30
C MET A 294 -10.39 4.38 -16.24
N GLU A 295 -9.66 5.43 -15.86
CA GLU A 295 -8.87 5.47 -14.63
C GLU A 295 -9.77 5.81 -13.43
N ILE A 296 -9.47 5.22 -12.29
CA ILE A 296 -10.22 5.37 -11.04
C ILE A 296 -9.39 6.21 -10.08
N PHE A 297 -9.98 7.33 -9.61
CA PHE A 297 -9.37 8.22 -8.63
C PHE A 297 -10.17 8.21 -7.33
N SER A 298 -9.46 8.19 -6.21
CA SER A 298 -10.05 8.34 -4.87
C SER A 298 -9.46 9.56 -4.16
N TYR A 299 -10.29 10.30 -3.42
CA TYR A 299 -9.82 11.43 -2.63
C TYR A 299 -9.18 10.96 -1.32
N HIS A 300 -7.89 11.25 -1.14
CA HIS A 300 -7.17 10.89 0.08
C HIS A 300 -7.18 12.04 1.08
N GLU A 301 -7.94 11.91 2.17
CA GLU A 301 -8.09 12.95 3.21
C GLU A 301 -6.75 13.39 3.82
N GLY A 302 -5.85 12.43 4.10
CA GLY A 302 -4.54 12.75 4.69
C GLY A 302 -3.60 13.54 3.77
N PHE A 303 -3.83 13.52 2.45
CA PHE A 303 -3.01 14.25 1.48
C PHE A 303 -3.75 15.44 0.86
N GLY A 304 -5.07 15.57 1.08
CA GLY A 304 -5.90 16.62 0.48
C GLY A 304 -5.94 16.61 -1.05
N LYS A 305 -5.78 15.43 -1.69
CA LYS A 305 -5.70 15.32 -3.15
C LYS A 305 -6.35 14.05 -3.69
N TRP A 306 -6.72 14.09 -4.97
CA TRP A 306 -7.13 12.92 -5.74
C TRP A 306 -5.93 12.07 -6.10
N VAL A 307 -6.00 10.77 -5.83
CA VAL A 307 -4.95 9.79 -6.11
C VAL A 307 -5.52 8.69 -6.98
N GLU A 308 -4.78 8.28 -8.00
CA GLU A 308 -5.13 7.14 -8.84
C GLU A 308 -5.04 5.84 -8.03
N VAL A 309 -6.14 5.11 -7.97
CA VAL A 309 -6.29 3.88 -7.20
C VAL A 309 -6.49 2.63 -8.05
N GLY A 310 -6.72 2.78 -9.36
CA GLY A 310 -6.86 1.66 -10.27
C GLY A 310 -7.25 2.09 -11.68
N ASN A 311 -7.40 1.10 -12.56
CA ASN A 311 -7.83 1.25 -13.94
C ASN A 311 -8.94 0.23 -14.24
N SER A 312 -9.85 0.56 -15.15
CA SER A 312 -10.98 -0.30 -15.52
C SER A 312 -11.46 -0.05 -16.94
N GLY A 313 -12.33 -0.93 -17.41
CA GLY A 313 -13.00 -0.75 -18.70
C GLY A 313 -13.92 -1.91 -19.05
N MET A 314 -14.53 -1.81 -20.22
CA MET A 314 -15.36 -2.86 -20.81
C MET A 314 -14.55 -3.59 -21.87
N PHE A 315 -14.40 -4.91 -21.79
CA PHE A 315 -13.59 -5.65 -22.76
C PHE A 315 -14.16 -5.52 -24.17
N ARG A 316 -13.25 -5.32 -25.12
CA ARG A 316 -13.59 -5.09 -26.52
C ARG A 316 -14.28 -6.31 -27.16
N PRO A 317 -15.24 -6.12 -28.07
CA PRO A 317 -15.84 -7.22 -28.82
C PRO A 317 -14.80 -8.04 -29.60
N GLU A 318 -13.75 -7.41 -30.11
CA GLU A 318 -12.66 -8.08 -30.82
C GLU A 318 -11.83 -9.03 -29.93
N MET A 319 -11.89 -8.86 -28.62
CA MET A 319 -11.34 -9.80 -27.65
C MET A 319 -12.35 -10.93 -27.35
N LEU A 320 -13.60 -10.60 -27.08
CA LEU A 320 -14.60 -11.55 -26.56
C LEU A 320 -15.22 -12.47 -27.63
N LEU A 321 -15.58 -11.92 -28.78
CA LEU A 321 -16.28 -12.65 -29.84
C LEU A 321 -15.45 -13.77 -30.48
N PRO A 322 -14.15 -13.64 -30.77
CA PRO A 322 -13.36 -14.78 -31.23
C PRO A 322 -13.21 -15.88 -30.18
N MET A 323 -13.40 -15.61 -28.88
CA MET A 323 -13.44 -16.67 -27.86
C MET A 323 -14.65 -17.59 -28.03
N GLY A 324 -15.73 -17.08 -28.63
CA GLY A 324 -17.02 -17.77 -28.81
C GLY A 324 -18.11 -17.29 -27.84
N LEU A 325 -17.92 -16.18 -27.14
CA LEU A 325 -18.97 -15.61 -26.29
C LEU A 325 -20.11 -15.04 -27.16
N PRO A 326 -21.39 -15.13 -26.71
CA PRO A 326 -22.52 -14.54 -27.42
C PRO A 326 -22.40 -13.03 -27.60
N GLU A 327 -22.96 -12.46 -28.67
CA GLU A 327 -22.83 -11.03 -29.01
C GLU A 327 -23.47 -10.08 -27.99
N ASP A 328 -24.47 -10.54 -27.26
CA ASP A 328 -25.16 -9.74 -26.23
C ASP A 328 -24.51 -9.86 -24.84
N VAL A 329 -23.40 -10.61 -24.72
CA VAL A 329 -22.60 -10.73 -23.51
C VAL A 329 -21.49 -9.68 -23.52
N HIS A 330 -21.44 -8.91 -22.44
CA HIS A 330 -20.37 -7.93 -22.22
C HIS A 330 -19.59 -8.29 -20.95
N VAL A 331 -18.33 -7.86 -20.91
CA VAL A 331 -17.48 -8.06 -19.74
C VAL A 331 -16.95 -6.72 -19.27
N ILE A 332 -17.17 -6.41 -18.00
CA ILE A 332 -16.60 -5.25 -17.33
C ILE A 332 -15.48 -5.73 -16.40
N ALA A 333 -14.36 -5.04 -16.38
CA ALA A 333 -13.20 -5.46 -15.59
C ALA A 333 -12.47 -4.25 -14.98
N TRP A 334 -11.77 -4.48 -13.89
CA TRP A 334 -10.92 -3.48 -13.24
C TRP A 334 -9.74 -4.14 -12.56
N GLY A 335 -8.68 -3.36 -12.35
CA GLY A 335 -7.49 -3.80 -11.65
C GLY A 335 -6.79 -2.69 -10.88
N LEU A 336 -6.07 -3.10 -9.84
CA LEU A 336 -5.22 -2.24 -9.03
C LEU A 336 -4.05 -3.02 -8.44
N SER A 337 -2.98 -2.33 -8.04
CA SER A 337 -1.88 -2.93 -7.27
C SER A 337 -2.32 -3.20 -5.83
N LEU A 338 -1.81 -4.27 -5.23
CA LEU A 338 -1.97 -4.57 -3.81
C LEU A 338 -1.04 -3.74 -2.92
N GLU A 339 0.15 -3.43 -3.43
CA GLU A 339 1.21 -2.74 -2.70
C GLU A 339 0.81 -1.30 -2.38
N ARG A 340 0.24 -0.56 -3.34
CA ARG A 340 -0.11 0.86 -3.14
C ARG A 340 -1.15 1.07 -2.02
N PRO A 341 -2.29 0.36 -1.96
CA PRO A 341 -3.20 0.41 -0.83
C PRO A 341 -2.54 0.00 0.50
N THR A 342 -1.68 -1.02 0.46
CA THR A 342 -0.97 -1.50 1.67
C THR A 342 -0.01 -0.45 2.22
N MET A 343 0.74 0.22 1.34
CA MET A 343 1.65 1.31 1.67
C MET A 343 0.91 2.47 2.32
N ILE A 344 -0.22 2.88 1.75
CA ILE A 344 -1.06 3.94 2.31
C ILE A 344 -1.62 3.54 3.68
N LEU A 345 -2.17 2.32 3.79
CA LEU A 345 -2.79 1.81 5.02
C LEU A 345 -1.81 1.76 6.20
N TYR A 346 -0.56 1.38 5.94
CA TYR A 346 0.45 1.21 6.98
C TYR A 346 1.47 2.35 7.07
N GLY A 347 1.32 3.41 6.26
CA GLY A 347 2.24 4.56 6.25
C GLY A 347 3.66 4.18 5.83
N ILE A 348 3.80 3.37 4.79
CA ILE A 348 5.09 2.93 4.25
C ILE A 348 5.41 3.73 2.98
N ASP A 349 6.51 4.48 2.98
CA ASP A 349 6.88 5.39 1.89
C ASP A 349 7.67 4.74 0.74
N ASN A 350 8.22 3.54 0.95
CA ASN A 350 9.08 2.85 0.00
C ASN A 350 8.65 1.39 -0.13
N ILE A 351 8.29 1.00 -1.36
CA ILE A 351 7.74 -0.33 -1.66
C ILE A 351 8.71 -1.47 -1.30
N ARG A 352 10.02 -1.21 -1.35
CA ARG A 352 11.08 -2.18 -1.02
C ARG A 352 11.14 -2.52 0.47
N ASP A 353 10.57 -1.68 1.32
CA ASP A 353 10.47 -1.93 2.76
C ASP A 353 9.22 -2.78 3.09
N LEU A 354 8.29 -2.89 2.12
CA LEU A 354 7.08 -3.70 2.22
C LEU A 354 7.29 -5.10 1.65
N PHE A 355 8.02 -5.27 0.55
CA PHE A 355 8.15 -6.55 -0.14
C PHE A 355 9.59 -6.84 -0.57
N GLY A 356 10.01 -8.10 -0.40
CA GLY A 356 11.33 -8.60 -0.79
C GLY A 356 12.18 -9.09 0.39
N HIS A 357 13.36 -9.62 0.09
CA HIS A 357 14.26 -10.20 1.09
C HIS A 357 14.90 -9.17 2.04
N LYS A 358 14.73 -7.87 1.78
CA LYS A 358 15.28 -6.76 2.59
C LYS A 358 14.28 -6.19 3.60
N VAL A 359 13.07 -6.75 3.70
CA VAL A 359 12.02 -6.27 4.61
C VAL A 359 12.49 -6.36 6.08
N ASP A 360 12.24 -5.30 6.85
CA ASP A 360 12.48 -5.30 8.29
C ASP A 360 11.49 -6.25 9.01
N LEU A 361 12.00 -7.33 9.59
CA LEU A 361 11.17 -8.23 10.39
C LEU A 361 10.55 -7.52 11.61
N GLY A 362 11.18 -6.47 12.12
CA GLY A 362 10.62 -5.61 13.17
C GLY A 362 9.33 -4.93 12.73
N LEU A 363 9.24 -4.50 11.46
CA LEU A 363 8.00 -3.98 10.87
C LEU A 363 6.91 -5.06 10.91
N ILE A 364 7.21 -6.28 10.47
CA ILE A 364 6.24 -7.40 10.44
C ILE A 364 5.71 -7.70 11.85
N LYS A 365 6.61 -7.71 12.86
CA LYS A 365 6.24 -7.99 14.26
C LYS A 365 5.35 -6.92 14.87
N ARG A 366 5.60 -5.65 14.58
CA ARG A 366 4.86 -4.51 15.15
C ARG A 366 3.59 -4.16 14.38
N ASN A 367 3.47 -4.61 13.14
CA ASN A 367 2.40 -4.20 12.24
C ASN A 367 1.02 -4.66 12.78
N PRO A 368 0.04 -3.74 12.91
CA PRO A 368 -1.25 -4.05 13.49
C PRO A 368 -2.08 -4.99 12.59
N ILE A 369 -3.24 -5.40 13.11
CA ILE A 369 -4.23 -6.14 12.31
C ILE A 369 -4.72 -5.25 11.17
N CYS A 370 -4.83 -5.82 9.96
CA CYS A 370 -5.45 -5.11 8.83
C CYS A 370 -6.95 -4.95 9.08
N ARG A 371 -7.45 -3.72 9.06
CA ARG A 371 -8.86 -3.37 9.30
C ARG A 371 -9.56 -2.80 8.06
N LEU A 372 -9.07 -3.10 6.85
CA LEU A 372 -9.79 -2.74 5.63
C LEU A 372 -11.20 -3.34 5.67
N GLY A 373 -12.21 -2.53 5.35
CA GLY A 373 -13.62 -2.95 5.36
C GLY A 373 -14.25 -3.23 6.71
N ILE A 374 -13.57 -2.89 7.80
CA ILE A 374 -14.11 -2.92 9.16
C ILE A 374 -14.24 -1.47 9.62
N SER A 375 -15.44 -0.89 9.41
CA SER A 375 -15.83 0.40 9.97
C SER A 375 -16.06 0.30 11.47
#